data_AF-A0A4Q3TX03-F1
#
_entry.id   AF-A0A4Q3TX03-F1
#
_cell.length_a   1.000
_cell.length_b   1.000
_cell.length_c   1.000
_cell.angle_alpha   90.00
_cell.angle_beta   90.00
_cell.angle_gamma   90.00
#
_symmetry.space_group_name_H-M   'P 1'
#
loop_
_entity.id
_entity.type
_entity.pdbx_description
1 polymer ?
#
loop_
_entity_poly.entity_id
_entity_poly.type
_entity_poly.pdbx_seq_one_letter_code
_entity_poly.pdbx_strand_id
1 'polypeptide(L)' 'MALKVAIVGRPNVGKSTLFNRLVGKRLALVDDRPGVTRDRRYADGNIGDIDLTLIDTAGYEDVNDD' A
#
# COMPACT_ATOMS: atom_id res chain seq x y z
N MET A 1 14.66 -6.00 13.99
CA MET A 1 13.22 -5.67 14.00
C MET A 1 12.97 -4.82 12.77
N ALA A 2 12.13 -5.25 11.83
CA ALA A 2 11.81 -4.46 10.64
C ALA A 2 10.92 -3.27 11.02
N LEU A 3 11.16 -2.12 10.39
CA LEU A 3 10.34 -0.92 10.60
C LEU A 3 8.97 -1.12 9.93
N LYS A 4 7.88 -0.95 10.69
CA LYS A 4 6.52 -1.04 10.14
C LYS A 4 6.11 0.31 9.55
N VAL A 5 5.68 0.31 8.29
CA VAL A 5 5.29 1.52 7.56
C VAL A 5 3.92 1.32 6.91
N ALA A 6 2.98 2.23 7.19
CA ALA A 6 1.68 2.26 6.53
C ALA A 6 1.65 3.36 5.45
N ILE A 7 1.10 3.03 4.28
CA ILE A 7 0.91 4.00 3.18
C ILE A 7 -0.54 4.45 3.17
N VAL A 8 -0.79 5.72 3.49
CA VAL A 8 -2.14 6.28 3.66
C VAL A 8 -2.35 7.46 2.72
N GLY A 9 -3.57 7.64 2.24
CA GLY A 9 -3.93 8.75 1.35
C GLY A 9 -5.26 8.54 0.63
N ARG A 10 -5.73 9.59 -0.04
CA ARG A 10 -6.99 9.59 -0.80
C ARG A 10 -7.07 8.42 -1.80
N PRO A 11 -8.27 8.01 -2.24
CA PRO A 11 -8.42 7.06 -3.33
C PRO A 11 -7.64 7.51 -4.58
N ASN A 12 -7.09 6.54 -5.32
CA ASN A 12 -6.43 6.76 -6.63
C ASN A 12 -5.17 7.67 -6.67
N VAL A 13 -4.57 8.04 -5.53
CA VAL A 13 -3.33 8.85 -5.50
C VAL A 13 -2.03 8.06 -5.75
N GLY A 14 -2.12 6.81 -6.19
CA GLY A 14 -0.93 5.98 -6.48
C GLY A 14 -0.32 5.23 -5.28
N LYS A 15 -1.07 5.04 -4.19
CA LYS A 15 -0.61 4.28 -3.00
C LYS A 15 -0.07 2.89 -3.34
N SER A 16 -0.84 2.11 -4.10
CA SER A 16 -0.44 0.75 -4.50
C SER A 16 0.75 0.75 -5.48
N THR A 17 0.94 1.81 -6.26
CA THR A 17 2.14 2.00 -7.10
C THR A 17 3.38 2.20 -6.23
N LEU A 18 3.29 3.03 -5.19
CA LEU A 18 4.39 3.24 -4.24
C LEU A 18 4.69 1.96 -3.45
N PHE A 19 3.66 1.29 -2.92
CA PHE A 19 3.78 0.01 -2.23
C PHE A 19 4.57 -1.00 -3.07
N ASN A 20 4.16 -1.22 -4.32
CA ASN A 20 4.84 -2.13 -5.26
C ASN A 20 6.31 -1.78 -5.50
N ARG A 21 6.61 -0.48 -5.61
CA ARG A 21 7.99 -0.02 -5.82
C ARG A 21 8.87 -0.34 -4.61
N LEU A 22 8.35 -0.14 -3.40
CA LEU A 22 9.09 -0.37 -2.15
C LEU A 22 9.26 -1.86 -1.80
N VAL A 23 8.37 -2.72 -2.27
CA VAL A 23 8.50 -4.18 -2.13
C VAL A 23 9.60 -4.75 -3.04
N GLY A 24 10.07 -4.01 -4.06
CA GLY A 24 11.16 -4.43 -4.95
C GLY A 24 10.84 -5.64 -5.85
N LYS A 25 9.64 -6.19 -5.76
CA LYS A 25 9.09 -7.27 -6.58
C LYS A 25 7.71 -6.83 -7.08
N ARG A 26 7.34 -7.17 -8.32
CA ARG A 26 5.94 -7.07 -8.80
C ARG A 26 5.06 -8.07 -8.02
N LEU A 27 4.82 -7.82 -6.74
CA LEU A 27 4.04 -8.69 -5.86
C LEU A 27 2.63 -8.18 -5.61
N ALA A 28 2.26 -6.96 -6.00
CA ALA A 28 0.84 -6.65 -6.15
C ALA A 28 0.46 -6.78 -7.62
N LEU A 29 -0.43 -7.73 -7.89
CA LEU A 29 -1.39 -7.62 -8.97
C LEU A 29 -2.00 -6.21 -8.89
N VAL A 30 -1.65 -5.38 -9.86
CA VAL A 30 -2.31 -4.10 -10.10
C VAL A 30 -3.66 -4.47 -10.68
N ASP A 31 -4.66 -4.52 -9.81
CA ASP A 31 -6.05 -4.53 -10.24
C ASP A 31 -6.49 -3.06 -10.18
N ASP A 32 -6.58 -2.42 -11.35
CA ASP A 32 -6.93 -1.00 -11.52
C ASP A 32 -8.41 -0.70 -11.19
N ARG A 33 -9.12 -1.64 -10.56
CA ARG A 33 -10.50 -1.43 -10.13
C ARG A 33 -10.50 -0.58 -8.84
N PRO A 34 -11.24 0.54 -8.79
CA PRO A 34 -11.51 1.24 -7.54
C PRO A 34 -12.14 0.27 -6.52
N GLY A 35 -11.67 0.27 -5.27
CA GLY A 35 -12.29 -0.47 -4.17
C GLY A 35 -11.79 -1.90 -3.87
N VAL A 36 -10.67 -2.37 -4.43
CA VAL A 36 -10.25 -3.79 -4.26
C VAL A 36 -9.38 -4.12 -3.03
N THR A 37 -8.91 -3.16 -2.25
CA THR A 37 -8.10 -3.48 -1.04
C THR A 37 -9.01 -3.62 0.19
N ARG A 38 -9.95 -4.57 0.14
CA ARG A 38 -10.85 -4.87 1.26
C ARG A 38 -10.11 -5.49 2.46
N ASP A 39 -8.94 -6.09 2.21
CA ASP A 39 -8.04 -6.68 3.21
C ASP A 39 -6.67 -5.98 3.24
N ARG A 40 -6.15 -5.72 4.45
CA ARG A 40 -4.81 -5.11 4.65
C ARG A 40 -3.75 -6.00 4.03
N ARG A 41 -2.95 -5.47 3.10
CA ARG A 41 -1.83 -6.23 2.51
C ARG A 41 -0.54 -5.92 3.24
N TYR A 42 0.15 -6.96 3.67
CA TYR A 42 1.48 -6.89 4.26
C TYR A 42 2.51 -7.36 3.25
N ALA A 43 3.63 -6.65 3.13
CA ALA A 43 4.77 -7.11 2.36
C ALA A 43 6.08 -6.63 2.96
N ASP A 44 7.12 -7.45 2.84
CA ASP A 44 8.47 -7.03 3.20
C ASP A 44 9.10 -6.28 2.02
N GLY A 45 9.85 -5.23 2.34
CA GLY A 45 10.52 -4.37 1.37
C GLY A 45 11.72 -3.67 1.98
N ASN A 46 12.38 -2.83 1.18
CA ASN A 46 13.54 -2.08 1.65
C ASN A 46 13.58 -0.65 1.10
N ILE A 47 14.14 0.25 1.90
CA ILE A 47 14.57 1.59 1.45
C ILE A 47 16.05 1.71 1.79
N GLY A 48 16.90 1.64 0.76
CA GLY A 48 18.34 1.46 0.97
C GLY A 48 18.61 0.20 1.78
N ASP A 49 19.31 0.34 2.90
CA ASP A 49 19.66 -0.77 3.81
C ASP A 49 18.65 -0.97 4.95
N ILE A 50 17.48 -0.31 4.88
CA ILE A 50 16.45 -0.38 5.92
C ILE A 50 15.39 -1.40 5.53
N ASP A 51 15.28 -2.48 6.31
CA ASP A 51 14.21 -3.47 6.19
C ASP A 51 12.87 -2.93 6.69
N LEU A 52 11.83 -3.07 5.86
CA LEU A 52 10.48 -2.60 6.11
C LEU A 52 9.47 -3.74 6.08
N THR A 53 8.47 -3.64 6.95
CA THR A 53 7.17 -4.30 6.75
C THR A 53 6.16 -3.24 6.32
N LEU A 54 5.79 -3.27 5.05
CA LEU A 54 4.85 -2.34 4.43
C LEU A 54 3.41 -2.81 4.64
N ILE A 55 2.51 -1.85 4.86
CA ILE A 55 1.08 -2.07 5.05
C ILE A 55 0.34 -1.21 4.01
N ASP A 56 -0.31 -1.87 3.04
CA ASP A 56 -1.24 -1.19 2.12
C ASP A 56 -2.61 -1.11 2.78
N THR A 57 -3.12 0.10 2.90
CA THR A 57 -4.46 0.36 3.42
C THR A 57 -5.41 0.63 2.25
N ALA A 58 -6.68 0.22 2.37
CA ALA A 58 -7.72 0.74 1.49
C ALA A 58 -7.60 2.26 1.37
N GLY A 59 -7.90 2.83 0.20
CA GLY A 59 -8.08 4.28 0.12
C GLY A 59 -9.04 4.70 1.22
N TYR A 60 -8.68 5.75 1.97
CA TYR A 60 -9.59 6.34 2.94
C TYR A 60 -10.76 6.89 2.12
N GLU A 61 -11.81 6.09 1.91
CA GLU A 61 -13.10 6.60 1.47
C GLU A 61 -13.65 7.32 2.68
N ASP A 62 -13.74 8.64 2.58
CA ASP A 62 -14.51 9.41 3.55
C ASP A 62 -15.90 8.77 3.59
N VAL A 63 -16.24 8.21 4.75
CA VAL A 63 -17.54 7.58 5.02
C VAL A 63 -18.68 8.60 5.02
N ASN A 64 -18.40 9.85 4.63
CA ASN A 64 -19.28 11.00 4.64
C ASN A 64 -18.98 11.88 3.41
N ASP A 65 -19.48 11.50 2.25
CA ASP A 65 -19.89 12.49 1.25
C ASP A 65 -21.22 11.94 0.69
N ASP A 66 -22.31 12.46 1.23
CA ASP A 66 -23.66 12.39 0.64
C ASP A 66 -23.68 13.03 -0.76
#